data_AF-A0A7W5VXZ9-F1
#
_entry.id   AF-A0A7W5VXZ9-F1
#
_cell.length_a   1.000
_cell.length_b   1.000
_cell.length_c   1.000
_cell.angle_alpha   90.00
_cell.angle_beta   90.00
_cell.angle_gamma   90.00
#
_symmetry.space_group_name_H-M   'P 1'
#
loop_
_entity.id
_entity.type
_entity.pdbx_description
1 polymer ?
#
loop_
_entity_poly.entity_id
_entity_poly.type
_entity_poly.pdbx_seq_one_letter_code
_entity_poly.pdbx_strand_id
1 'polypeptide(L)'
;MTFFSAVAAARADEPGLWKVYNDAFKGAKYVDLTHTITPKIPVWAGFGNSSFAPAKAGANLEGFAKQGDVYTYDKHGFEATSYLLTTDQLGTQLDPPAHWAPEYAAIDELPATFAVRPLVVISIEDKVKADPGYHLQVSDIKDFEAKHGTIPEGSVVFVRSGWSKTWPDPALSTTTPFPGVSLDALKFLHLERKILFHGHEPLDTDTTPNLEGEHWLMHNGFAQAEGVANLDQVPETGALVAIGYPKFGGGLGGYARYIAICPPDWPHGVTIGSVPEAPLAKFDKPLHYDEAAGMRIR
;
A
#
# COMPACT_ATOMS: atom_id res chain seq x y z
N MET A 1 -29.04 -2.47 45.58
CA MET A 1 -28.82 -1.38 44.61
C MET A 1 -27.51 -0.72 44.98
N THR A 2 -26.41 -1.13 44.36
CA THR A 2 -25.09 -0.56 44.61
C THR A 2 -24.65 0.10 43.32
N PHE A 3 -24.78 1.43 43.26
CA PHE A 3 -24.29 2.23 42.15
C PHE A 3 -22.77 2.18 42.16
N PHE A 4 -22.17 1.50 41.19
CA PHE A 4 -20.77 1.73 40.83
C PHE A 4 -20.71 3.06 40.08
N SER A 5 -20.41 4.13 40.82
CA SER A 5 -19.98 5.39 40.22
C SER A 5 -18.59 5.15 39.64
N ALA A 6 -18.52 5.03 38.32
CA ALA A 6 -17.25 5.04 37.61
C ALA A 6 -16.67 6.45 37.75
N VAL A 7 -15.75 6.61 38.69
CA VAL A 7 -14.90 7.79 38.79
C VAL A 7 -14.07 7.81 37.50
N ALA A 8 -14.45 8.67 36.56
CA ALA A 8 -13.58 9.06 35.47
C ALA A 8 -12.35 9.71 36.12
N ALA A 9 -11.29 8.92 36.30
CA ALA A 9 -10.00 9.45 36.69
C ALA A 9 -9.63 10.50 35.64
N ALA A 10 -9.51 11.75 36.07
CA ALA A 10 -9.00 12.83 35.23
C ALA A 10 -7.63 12.38 34.70
N ARG A 11 -7.58 12.00 33.43
CA ARG A 11 -6.30 11.77 32.74
C ARG A 11 -5.58 13.11 32.80
N ALA A 12 -4.41 13.13 33.45
CA ALA A 12 -3.51 14.27 33.39
C ALA A 12 -3.35 14.71 31.92
N ASP A 13 -3.23 16.01 31.65
CA ASP A 13 -3.07 16.53 30.28
C ASP A 13 -1.86 15.84 29.62
N GLU A 14 -2.16 14.86 28.76
CA GLU A 14 -1.13 14.11 28.07
C GLU A 14 -0.40 15.04 27.09
N PRO A 15 0.94 14.97 26.98
CA PRO A 15 1.69 15.92 26.16
C PRO A 15 1.30 15.86 24.67
N GLY A 16 0.82 16.98 24.13
CA GLY A 16 0.71 17.23 22.69
C GLY A 16 -0.01 16.13 21.89
N LEU A 17 0.67 15.56 20.90
CA LEU A 17 0.10 14.54 19.99
C LEU A 17 -0.22 13.20 20.67
N TRP A 18 0.28 12.95 21.89
CA TRP A 18 -0.05 11.72 22.61
C TRP A 18 -1.52 11.67 23.00
N LYS A 19 -2.12 12.82 23.32
CA LYS A 19 -3.55 12.90 23.57
C LYS A 19 -4.35 12.48 22.33
N VAL A 20 -3.98 12.99 21.15
CA VAL A 20 -4.60 12.60 19.87
C VAL A 20 -4.43 11.11 19.61
N TYR A 21 -3.22 10.59 19.88
CA TYR A 21 -2.96 9.16 19.76
C TYR A 21 -3.87 8.34 20.68
N ASN A 22 -3.95 8.66 21.97
CA ASN A 22 -4.74 7.89 22.93
C ASN A 22 -6.25 8.03 22.72
N ASP A 23 -6.72 9.17 22.22
CA ASP A 23 -8.14 9.43 22.00
C ASP A 23 -8.65 8.88 20.66
N ALA A 24 -7.82 8.92 19.59
CA ALA A 24 -8.25 8.56 18.25
C ALA A 24 -7.55 7.31 17.69
N PHE A 25 -6.21 7.27 17.70
CA PHE A 25 -5.45 6.23 17.02
C PHE A 25 -5.41 4.90 17.78
N LYS A 26 -5.34 4.96 19.12
CA LYS A 26 -5.22 3.77 19.96
C LYS A 26 -6.42 2.83 19.85
N GLY A 27 -7.62 3.39 19.75
CA GLY A 27 -8.87 2.64 19.58
C GLY A 27 -9.21 2.32 18.13
N ALA A 28 -8.52 2.91 17.16
CA ALA A 28 -8.82 2.79 15.73
C ALA A 28 -8.69 1.34 15.23
N LYS A 29 -9.19 1.15 14.01
CA LYS A 29 -9.06 -0.08 13.24
C LYS A 29 -8.01 0.10 12.15
N TYR A 30 -7.05 -0.81 12.10
CA TYR A 30 -5.95 -0.79 11.13
C TYR A 30 -6.18 -1.87 10.08
N VAL A 31 -6.37 -1.45 8.83
CA VAL A 31 -6.58 -2.34 7.67
C VAL A 31 -5.36 -2.26 6.76
N ASP A 32 -4.78 -3.40 6.42
CA ASP A 32 -3.63 -3.48 5.53
C ASP A 32 -4.07 -3.41 4.07
N LEU A 33 -3.60 -2.42 3.32
CA LEU A 33 -3.96 -2.19 1.92
C LEU A 33 -2.85 -2.60 0.96
N THR A 34 -1.98 -3.52 1.39
CA THR A 34 -0.77 -3.89 0.68
C THR A 34 -0.70 -5.40 0.44
N HIS A 35 -0.41 -5.77 -0.81
CA HIS A 35 -0.16 -7.13 -1.20
C HIS A 35 1.22 -7.61 -0.72
N THR A 36 1.32 -8.89 -0.33
CA THR A 36 2.60 -9.50 0.05
C THR A 36 3.44 -9.77 -1.20
N ILE A 37 4.68 -9.26 -1.22
CA ILE A 37 5.64 -9.53 -2.28
C ILE A 37 6.16 -10.97 -2.17
N THR A 38 6.01 -11.73 -3.26
CA THR A 38 6.48 -13.13 -3.37
C THR A 38 7.17 -13.32 -4.71
N PRO A 39 7.93 -14.43 -4.93
CA PRO A 39 8.55 -14.69 -6.23
C PRO A 39 7.56 -14.87 -7.39
N LYS A 40 6.27 -15.11 -7.08
CA LYS A 40 5.19 -15.38 -8.05
C LYS A 40 4.13 -14.28 -8.09
N ILE A 41 4.41 -13.14 -7.46
CA ILE A 41 3.51 -11.98 -7.49
C ILE A 41 3.30 -11.52 -8.95
N PRO A 42 2.11 -11.02 -9.32
CA PRO A 42 1.91 -10.40 -10.62
C PRO A 42 2.90 -9.24 -10.82
N VAL A 43 3.50 -9.18 -12.00
CA VAL A 43 4.41 -8.12 -12.43
C VAL A 43 4.22 -7.90 -13.93
N TRP A 44 4.34 -6.66 -14.39
CA TRP A 44 4.21 -6.34 -15.82
C TRP A 44 5.15 -7.21 -16.68
N ALA A 45 4.64 -7.68 -17.81
CA ALA A 45 5.31 -8.71 -18.62
C ALA A 45 6.67 -8.27 -19.20
N GLY A 46 6.95 -6.98 -19.27
CA GLY A 46 8.25 -6.46 -19.67
C GLY A 46 9.32 -6.55 -18.57
N PHE A 47 8.93 -6.77 -17.32
CA PHE A 47 9.84 -7.03 -16.21
C PHE A 47 10.00 -8.53 -15.94
N GLY A 48 11.13 -8.92 -15.36
CA GLY A 48 11.35 -10.30 -14.91
C GLY A 48 10.68 -10.59 -13.58
N ASN A 49 10.48 -11.86 -13.25
CA ASN A 49 10.03 -12.24 -11.91
C ASN A 49 11.12 -11.99 -10.86
N SER A 50 10.68 -11.65 -9.65
CA SER A 50 11.57 -11.59 -8.48
C SER A 50 12.03 -12.99 -8.08
N SER A 51 13.23 -13.09 -7.48
CA SER A 51 13.73 -14.34 -6.89
C SER A 51 14.31 -14.10 -5.52
N PHE A 52 13.96 -14.96 -4.57
CA PHE A 52 14.50 -14.91 -3.22
C PHE A 52 15.43 -16.10 -3.01
N ALA A 53 16.35 -15.98 -2.07
CA ALA A 53 17.26 -17.06 -1.67
C ALA A 53 17.73 -16.87 -0.22
N PRO A 54 18.25 -17.90 0.44
CA PRO A 54 19.02 -17.72 1.66
C PRO A 54 20.23 -16.81 1.41
N ALA A 55 20.44 -15.82 2.26
CA ALA A 55 21.58 -14.92 2.15
C ALA A 55 22.89 -15.69 2.38
N LYS A 56 23.93 -15.30 1.64
CA LYS A 56 25.27 -15.88 1.73
C LYS A 56 26.28 -14.85 2.24
N ALA A 57 27.32 -15.32 2.92
CA ALA A 57 28.42 -14.47 3.36
C ALA A 57 29.15 -13.86 2.15
N GLY A 58 29.22 -12.53 2.10
CA GLY A 58 29.92 -11.81 1.03
C GLY A 58 31.44 -11.85 1.13
N ALA A 59 31.98 -12.22 2.29
CA ALA A 59 33.41 -12.31 2.56
C ALA A 59 33.70 -13.38 3.63
N ASN A 60 34.98 -13.71 3.82
CA ASN A 60 35.41 -14.54 4.94
C ASN A 60 35.30 -13.74 6.25
N LEU A 61 34.63 -14.31 7.24
CA LEU A 61 34.48 -13.81 8.60
C LEU A 61 35.16 -14.81 9.53
N GLU A 62 36.31 -14.42 10.09
CA GLU A 62 37.15 -15.30 10.92
C GLU A 62 36.34 -15.92 12.07
N GLY A 63 36.42 -17.25 12.20
CA GLY A 63 35.69 -18.00 13.23
C GLY A 63 34.18 -18.08 13.05
N PHE A 64 33.61 -17.50 11.99
CA PHE A 64 32.16 -17.39 11.83
C PHE A 64 31.63 -17.99 10.52
N ALA A 65 32.06 -17.48 9.37
CA ALA A 65 31.57 -17.91 8.05
C ALA A 65 32.64 -17.73 6.97
N LYS A 66 32.67 -18.61 5.98
CA LYS A 66 33.49 -18.42 4.76
C LYS A 66 32.66 -17.72 3.69
N GLN A 67 33.31 -16.99 2.80
CA GLN A 67 32.64 -16.38 1.65
C GLN A 67 31.84 -17.45 0.88
N GLY A 68 30.57 -17.17 0.60
CA GLY A 68 29.64 -18.08 -0.06
C GLY A 68 28.86 -19.00 0.88
N ASP A 69 29.22 -19.11 2.16
CA ASP A 69 28.45 -19.86 3.15
C ASP A 69 27.03 -19.27 3.27
N VAL A 70 26.01 -20.13 3.27
CA VAL A 70 24.64 -19.74 3.60
C VAL A 70 24.52 -19.54 5.11
N TYR A 71 23.93 -18.42 5.53
CA TYR A 71 23.60 -18.21 6.93
C TYR A 71 22.44 -19.12 7.36
N THR A 72 22.60 -19.82 8.48
CA THR A 72 21.67 -20.82 9.04
C THR A 72 21.57 -20.64 10.54
N TYR A 73 20.39 -20.92 11.11
CA TYR A 73 20.18 -20.81 12.56
C TYR A 73 21.17 -21.69 13.35
N ASP A 74 21.37 -22.94 12.94
CA ASP A 74 22.19 -23.91 13.69
C ASP A 74 23.69 -23.53 13.73
N LYS A 75 24.24 -23.03 12.62
CA LYS A 75 25.67 -22.73 12.52
C LYS A 75 26.00 -21.30 12.95
N HIS A 76 25.10 -20.35 12.67
CA HIS A 76 25.40 -18.92 12.78
C HIS A 76 24.51 -18.19 13.81
N GLY A 77 23.49 -18.86 14.35
CA GLY A 77 22.52 -18.27 15.28
C GLY A 77 21.47 -17.38 14.62
N PHE A 78 21.53 -17.19 13.30
CA PHE A 78 20.56 -16.40 12.53
C PHE A 78 20.47 -16.86 11.07
N GLU A 79 19.42 -16.41 10.40
CA GLU A 79 19.27 -16.49 8.96
C GLU A 79 18.88 -15.14 8.37
N ALA A 80 19.25 -14.92 7.11
CA ALA A 80 18.81 -13.78 6.32
C ALA A 80 18.32 -14.22 4.93
N THR A 81 17.57 -13.36 4.25
CA THR A 81 17.10 -13.56 2.87
C THR A 81 17.85 -12.61 1.94
N SER A 82 18.29 -13.10 0.79
CA SER A 82 18.64 -12.29 -0.38
C SER A 82 17.38 -12.11 -1.22
N TYR A 83 17.03 -10.86 -1.52
CA TYR A 83 15.94 -10.53 -2.43
C TYR A 83 16.54 -9.96 -3.71
N LEU A 84 16.31 -10.63 -4.84
CA LEU A 84 16.53 -10.06 -6.17
C LEU A 84 15.17 -9.61 -6.70
N LEU A 85 14.92 -8.31 -6.54
CA LEU A 85 13.76 -7.64 -7.11
C LEU A 85 14.20 -6.98 -8.41
N THR A 86 13.54 -7.33 -9.51
CA THR A 86 13.93 -7.00 -10.88
C THR A 86 13.55 -5.59 -11.31
N THR A 87 12.63 -4.97 -10.58
CA THR A 87 12.07 -3.65 -10.86
C THR A 87 11.55 -3.05 -9.56
N ASP A 88 11.57 -1.73 -9.44
CA ASP A 88 10.87 -0.99 -8.37
C ASP A 88 9.36 -0.83 -8.64
N GLN A 89 8.91 -1.27 -9.82
CA GLN A 89 7.52 -1.35 -10.26
C GLN A 89 6.92 -2.76 -9.98
N LEU A 90 6.64 -3.07 -8.71
CA LEU A 90 6.21 -4.40 -8.26
C LEU A 90 5.20 -4.36 -7.11
N GLY A 91 4.05 -5.01 -7.30
CA GLY A 91 3.06 -5.20 -6.26
C GLY A 91 2.32 -3.91 -5.91
N THR A 92 2.05 -3.70 -4.62
CA THR A 92 1.51 -2.42 -4.15
C THR A 92 2.62 -1.38 -4.12
N GLN A 93 2.44 -0.28 -4.85
CA GLN A 93 3.51 0.68 -5.12
C GLN A 93 3.09 2.14 -5.02
N LEU A 94 4.10 3.02 -5.05
CA LEU A 94 4.00 4.47 -5.15
C LEU A 94 4.92 4.93 -6.27
N ASP A 95 4.34 5.55 -7.29
CA ASP A 95 5.08 6.06 -8.43
C ASP A 95 5.30 7.56 -8.25
N PRO A 96 6.57 7.98 -8.12
CA PRO A 96 6.92 9.39 -8.09
C PRO A 96 6.89 9.96 -9.53
N PRO A 97 6.70 11.28 -9.72
CA PRO A 97 6.55 11.84 -11.05
C PRO A 97 7.79 11.68 -11.96
N ALA A 98 8.99 11.55 -11.37
CA ALA A 98 10.21 11.21 -12.12
C ALA A 98 10.12 9.92 -12.93
N HIS A 99 9.17 9.03 -12.61
CA HIS A 99 8.92 7.79 -13.35
C HIS A 99 8.79 8.03 -14.87
N TRP A 100 8.14 9.13 -15.26
CA TRP A 100 7.96 9.54 -16.66
C TRP A 100 8.54 10.92 -16.98
N ALA A 101 8.81 11.76 -15.97
CA ALA A 101 9.22 13.15 -16.15
C ALA A 101 10.43 13.48 -15.25
N PRO A 102 11.68 13.29 -15.73
CA PRO A 102 12.89 13.31 -14.90
C PRO A 102 13.22 14.66 -14.25
N GLU A 103 12.53 15.73 -14.62
CA GLU A 103 12.61 17.05 -13.98
C GLU A 103 11.84 17.16 -12.66
N TYR A 104 10.99 16.18 -12.33
CA TYR A 104 10.25 16.11 -11.08
C TYR A 104 10.90 15.16 -10.07
N ALA A 105 10.31 15.09 -8.87
CA ALA A 105 10.83 14.31 -7.76
C ALA A 105 10.91 12.80 -8.07
N ALA A 106 12.04 12.19 -7.74
CA ALA A 106 12.21 10.75 -7.55
C ALA A 106 11.65 10.29 -6.18
N ILE A 107 11.61 8.98 -5.94
CA ILE A 107 10.98 8.42 -4.73
C ILE A 107 11.62 8.90 -3.42
N ASP A 108 12.94 9.12 -3.41
CA ASP A 108 13.68 9.62 -2.25
C ASP A 108 13.57 11.13 -2.04
N GLU A 109 13.01 11.84 -3.00
CA GLU A 109 12.81 13.29 -2.96
C GLU A 109 11.39 13.67 -2.51
N LEU A 110 10.45 12.71 -2.49
CA LEU A 110 9.11 12.93 -1.97
C LEU A 110 9.17 13.39 -0.49
N PRO A 111 8.41 14.44 -0.12
CA PRO A 111 8.47 14.99 1.23
C PRO A 111 7.84 14.04 2.24
N ALA A 112 8.37 14.05 3.47
CA ALA A 112 7.84 13.26 4.59
C ALA A 112 6.37 13.57 4.93
N THR A 113 5.81 14.66 4.38
CA THR A 113 4.40 15.00 4.52
C THR A 113 3.46 13.99 3.85
N PHE A 114 3.97 13.08 2.99
CA PHE A 114 3.20 11.95 2.46
C PHE A 114 2.78 10.94 3.55
N ALA A 115 3.46 10.91 4.71
CA ALA A 115 3.33 9.83 5.68
C ALA A 115 1.92 9.55 6.19
N VAL A 116 1.05 10.56 6.34
CA VAL A 116 -0.34 10.38 6.79
C VAL A 116 -1.27 11.40 6.11
N ARG A 117 -2.38 10.93 5.55
CA ARG A 117 -3.40 11.77 4.88
C ARG A 117 -4.84 11.29 5.13
N PRO A 118 -5.85 12.17 4.98
CA PRO A 118 -7.24 11.72 4.81
C PRO A 118 -7.33 10.74 3.65
N LEU A 119 -8.05 9.64 3.86
CA LEU A 119 -8.32 8.63 2.83
C LEU A 119 -9.78 8.75 2.37
N VAL A 120 -9.94 8.82 1.07
CA VAL A 120 -11.21 8.74 0.36
C VAL A 120 -11.19 7.47 -0.50
N VAL A 121 -12.25 6.67 -0.45
CA VAL A 121 -12.41 5.49 -1.31
C VAL A 121 -13.63 5.67 -2.18
N ILE A 122 -13.43 5.73 -3.50
CA ILE A 122 -14.52 5.81 -4.49
C ILE A 122 -14.69 4.44 -5.12
N SER A 123 -15.87 3.85 -4.98
CA SER A 123 -16.18 2.54 -5.57
C SER A 123 -16.77 2.66 -6.97
N ILE A 124 -16.13 2.00 -7.93
CA ILE A 124 -16.66 1.73 -9.28
C ILE A 124 -16.92 0.25 -9.51
N GLU A 125 -16.76 -0.61 -8.49
CA GLU A 125 -16.84 -2.08 -8.62
C GLU A 125 -18.11 -2.56 -9.35
N ASP A 126 -19.28 -1.99 -9.07
CA ASP A 126 -20.52 -2.41 -9.74
C ASP A 126 -20.57 -2.03 -11.23
N LYS A 127 -19.88 -0.95 -11.62
CA LYS A 127 -19.70 -0.57 -13.02
C LYS A 127 -18.68 -1.47 -13.71
N VAL A 128 -17.61 -1.83 -13.00
CA VAL A 128 -16.61 -2.80 -13.47
C VAL A 128 -17.21 -4.19 -13.69
N LYS A 129 -18.17 -4.62 -12.85
CA LYS A 129 -18.93 -5.86 -13.08
C LYS A 129 -19.73 -5.85 -14.39
N ALA A 130 -20.21 -4.68 -14.80
CA ALA A 130 -20.97 -4.52 -16.04
C ALA A 130 -20.06 -4.32 -17.26
N ASP A 131 -18.92 -3.64 -17.06
CA ASP A 131 -17.91 -3.34 -18.06
C ASP A 131 -16.51 -3.47 -17.41
N PRO A 132 -15.79 -4.59 -17.63
CA PRO A 132 -14.48 -4.81 -17.00
C PRO A 132 -13.43 -3.73 -17.32
N GLY A 133 -13.62 -2.97 -18.41
CA GLY A 133 -12.77 -1.85 -18.80
C GLY A 133 -13.24 -0.49 -18.31
N TYR A 134 -14.19 -0.44 -17.37
CA TYR A 134 -14.76 0.83 -16.91
C TYR A 134 -13.69 1.68 -16.20
N HIS A 135 -13.47 2.88 -16.71
CA HIS A 135 -12.63 3.88 -16.06
C HIS A 135 -13.48 4.82 -15.21
N LEU A 136 -13.02 5.16 -14.00
CA LEU A 136 -13.63 6.18 -13.15
C LEU A 136 -13.85 7.47 -13.95
N GLN A 137 -15.07 8.02 -13.86
CA GLN A 137 -15.49 9.24 -14.54
C GLN A 137 -15.70 10.39 -13.57
N VAL A 138 -15.70 11.63 -14.09
CA VAL A 138 -16.05 12.84 -13.30
C VAL A 138 -17.45 12.76 -12.70
N SER A 139 -18.40 12.12 -13.38
CA SER A 139 -19.76 11.88 -12.84
C SER A 139 -19.71 11.06 -11.56
N ASP A 140 -18.85 10.05 -11.49
CA ASP A 140 -18.75 9.15 -10.35
C ASP A 140 -18.19 9.89 -9.13
N ILE A 141 -17.23 10.78 -9.36
CA ILE A 141 -16.67 11.66 -8.34
C ILE A 141 -17.77 12.61 -7.82
N LYS A 142 -18.57 13.20 -8.70
CA LYS A 142 -19.66 14.09 -8.30
C LYS A 142 -20.77 13.36 -7.54
N ASP A 143 -21.12 12.14 -7.96
CA ASP A 143 -22.09 11.30 -7.27
C ASP A 143 -21.59 10.92 -5.86
N PHE A 144 -20.31 10.59 -5.75
CA PHE A 144 -19.65 10.38 -4.46
C PHE A 144 -19.74 11.64 -3.58
N GLU A 145 -19.39 12.81 -4.10
CA GLU A 145 -19.42 14.05 -3.34
C GLU A 145 -20.83 14.49 -2.93
N ALA A 146 -21.84 14.18 -3.75
CA ALA A 146 -23.24 14.42 -3.39
C ALA A 146 -23.67 13.62 -2.15
N LYS A 147 -23.07 12.43 -1.93
CA LYS A 147 -23.36 11.56 -0.79
C LYS A 147 -22.46 11.84 0.41
N HIS A 148 -21.18 12.14 0.20
CA HIS A 148 -20.16 12.18 1.26
C HIS A 148 -19.60 13.58 1.54
N GLY A 149 -19.97 14.57 0.74
CA GLY A 149 -19.36 15.90 0.77
C GLY A 149 -18.13 15.99 -0.14
N THR A 150 -17.64 17.21 -0.33
CA THR A 150 -16.49 17.50 -1.21
C THR A 150 -15.24 16.78 -0.73
N ILE A 151 -14.49 16.21 -1.68
CA ILE A 151 -13.19 15.57 -1.43
C ILE A 151 -12.23 16.61 -0.83
N PRO A 152 -11.63 16.35 0.35
CA PRO A 152 -10.74 17.32 0.98
C PRO A 152 -9.45 17.56 0.19
N GLU A 153 -8.99 18.81 0.14
CA GLU A 153 -7.67 19.17 -0.39
C GLU A 153 -6.56 18.42 0.36
N GLY A 154 -5.56 17.92 -0.38
CA GLY A 154 -4.44 17.14 0.13
C GLY A 154 -4.79 15.71 0.57
N SER A 155 -6.02 15.24 0.36
CA SER A 155 -6.40 13.84 0.63
C SER A 155 -5.76 12.86 -0.36
N VAL A 156 -5.82 11.57 -0.03
CA VAL A 156 -5.52 10.47 -0.94
C VAL A 156 -6.83 9.86 -1.39
N VAL A 157 -6.98 9.63 -2.69
CA VAL A 157 -8.19 9.04 -3.28
C VAL A 157 -7.86 7.68 -3.86
N PHE A 158 -8.40 6.60 -3.28
CA PHE A 158 -8.29 5.26 -3.82
C PHE A 158 -9.56 4.84 -4.56
N VAL A 159 -9.38 4.22 -5.72
CA VAL A 159 -10.46 3.77 -6.61
C VAL A 159 -10.65 2.27 -6.44
N ARG A 160 -11.76 1.90 -5.80
CA ARG A 160 -12.15 0.51 -5.59
C ARG A 160 -12.83 -0.04 -6.84
N SER A 161 -12.22 -1.06 -7.45
CA SER A 161 -12.73 -1.75 -8.63
C SER A 161 -13.04 -3.23 -8.36
N GLY A 162 -12.55 -3.79 -7.25
CA GLY A 162 -12.62 -5.22 -6.96
C GLY A 162 -11.58 -6.08 -7.71
N TRP A 163 -10.66 -5.45 -8.46
CA TRP A 163 -9.58 -6.12 -9.21
C TRP A 163 -8.63 -6.92 -8.31
N SER A 164 -8.36 -6.42 -7.10
CA SER A 164 -7.47 -7.05 -6.11
C SER A 164 -7.98 -8.41 -5.60
N LYS A 165 -9.24 -8.78 -5.86
CA LYS A 165 -9.85 -10.03 -5.39
C LYS A 165 -9.26 -11.30 -6.02
N THR A 166 -8.64 -11.18 -7.20
CA THR A 166 -7.97 -12.30 -7.89
C THR A 166 -6.47 -12.36 -7.61
N TRP A 167 -5.94 -11.45 -6.79
CA TRP A 167 -4.54 -11.49 -6.37
C TRP A 167 -4.22 -12.77 -5.57
N PRO A 168 -3.04 -13.41 -5.75
CA PRO A 168 -1.89 -13.02 -6.56
C PRO A 168 -1.82 -13.75 -7.92
N ASP A 169 -2.93 -13.96 -8.62
CA ASP A 169 -2.92 -14.64 -9.93
C ASP A 169 -2.02 -13.88 -10.93
N PRO A 170 -0.92 -14.48 -11.44
CA PRO A 170 -0.04 -13.85 -12.40
C PRO A 170 -0.73 -13.36 -13.68
N ALA A 171 -1.90 -13.92 -14.03
CA ALA A 171 -2.68 -13.45 -15.17
C ALA A 171 -3.11 -11.97 -15.05
N LEU A 172 -3.16 -11.42 -13.83
CA LEU A 172 -3.52 -10.02 -13.59
C LEU A 172 -2.63 -9.02 -14.34
N SER A 173 -1.35 -9.35 -14.62
CA SER A 173 -0.45 -8.45 -15.34
C SER A 173 -0.63 -8.43 -16.86
N THR A 174 -1.54 -9.27 -17.38
CA THR A 174 -1.82 -9.36 -18.83
C THR A 174 -3.32 -9.31 -19.15
N THR A 175 -4.18 -9.28 -18.12
CA THR A 175 -5.62 -9.30 -18.31
C THR A 175 -6.10 -7.95 -18.86
N THR A 176 -6.86 -7.99 -19.95
CA THR A 176 -7.44 -6.82 -20.61
C THR A 176 -8.89 -7.11 -21.05
N PRO A 177 -9.80 -6.13 -21.00
CA PRO A 177 -9.60 -4.81 -20.41
C PRO A 177 -9.53 -4.86 -18.87
N PHE A 178 -8.93 -3.84 -18.26
CA PHE A 178 -8.86 -3.65 -16.82
C PHE A 178 -9.48 -2.28 -16.46
N PRO A 179 -10.01 -2.11 -15.24
CA PRO A 179 -10.61 -0.85 -14.83
C PRO A 179 -9.53 0.22 -14.63
N GLY A 180 -9.86 1.49 -14.82
CA GLY A 180 -8.86 2.56 -14.76
C GLY A 180 -9.41 3.87 -14.23
N VAL A 181 -8.68 4.95 -14.48
CA VAL A 181 -9.14 6.31 -14.19
C VAL A 181 -9.08 7.13 -15.47
N SER A 182 -10.18 7.80 -15.85
CA SER A 182 -10.16 8.60 -17.07
C SER A 182 -9.30 9.85 -16.88
N LEU A 183 -8.69 10.34 -17.97
CA LEU A 183 -7.88 11.56 -17.94
C LEU A 183 -8.65 12.77 -17.38
N ASP A 184 -9.93 12.88 -17.69
CA ASP A 184 -10.79 13.96 -17.16
C ASP A 184 -11.02 13.80 -15.66
N ALA A 185 -11.19 12.57 -15.16
CA ALA A 185 -11.29 12.29 -13.73
C ALA A 185 -9.97 12.61 -13.00
N LEU A 186 -8.82 12.24 -13.57
CA LEU A 186 -7.49 12.60 -13.03
C LEU A 186 -7.35 14.12 -12.92
N LYS A 187 -7.61 14.86 -14.00
CA LYS A 187 -7.56 16.33 -14.01
C LYS A 187 -8.50 16.93 -12.97
N PHE A 188 -9.72 16.42 -12.86
CA PHE A 188 -10.68 16.92 -11.88
C PHE A 188 -10.19 16.73 -10.44
N LEU A 189 -9.71 15.53 -10.11
CA LEU A 189 -9.19 15.23 -8.78
C LEU A 189 -7.95 16.08 -8.43
N HIS A 190 -6.98 16.16 -9.33
CA HIS A 190 -5.70 16.83 -9.06
C HIS A 190 -5.78 18.35 -9.18
N LEU A 191 -6.49 18.88 -10.18
CA LEU A 191 -6.55 20.33 -10.42
C LEU A 191 -7.67 21.02 -9.65
N GLU A 192 -8.86 20.41 -9.56
CA GLU A 192 -10.00 21.04 -8.88
C GLU A 192 -10.09 20.65 -7.41
N ARG A 193 -9.86 19.38 -7.05
CA ARG A 193 -9.88 18.93 -5.64
C ARG A 193 -8.53 19.01 -4.96
N LYS A 194 -7.43 19.15 -5.72
CA LYS A 194 -6.07 19.31 -5.20
C LYS A 194 -5.70 18.20 -4.22
N ILE A 195 -6.06 16.96 -4.58
CA ILE A 195 -5.65 15.78 -3.81
C ILE A 195 -4.12 15.65 -3.84
N LEU A 196 -3.56 14.90 -2.89
CA LEU A 196 -2.12 14.63 -2.87
C LEU A 196 -1.74 13.65 -3.98
N PHE A 197 -2.42 12.51 -4.03
CA PHE A 197 -2.30 11.52 -5.08
C PHE A 197 -3.54 10.63 -5.11
N HIS A 198 -3.68 9.89 -6.20
CA HIS A 198 -4.73 8.89 -6.38
C HIS A 198 -4.11 7.49 -6.48
N GLY A 199 -4.91 6.45 -6.27
CA GLY A 199 -4.46 5.09 -6.54
C GLY A 199 -5.59 4.14 -6.87
N HIS A 200 -5.23 2.96 -7.38
CA HIS A 200 -6.17 1.98 -7.90
C HIS A 200 -5.66 0.55 -7.69
N GLU A 201 -6.55 -0.44 -7.86
CA GLU A 201 -6.22 -1.86 -7.61
C GLU A 201 -5.44 -2.54 -8.76
N PRO A 202 -5.60 -2.17 -10.05
CA PRO A 202 -4.72 -2.64 -11.14
C PRO A 202 -3.26 -2.20 -11.03
N LEU A 203 -2.42 -2.73 -11.93
CA LEU A 203 -0.98 -2.42 -12.05
C LEU A 203 -0.67 -1.36 -13.12
N ASP A 204 -1.68 -0.65 -13.58
CA ASP A 204 -1.59 0.39 -14.59
C ASP A 204 -2.79 1.33 -14.45
N THR A 205 -2.59 2.61 -14.78
CA THR A 205 -3.58 3.70 -14.57
C THR A 205 -4.81 3.61 -15.46
N ASP A 206 -4.59 3.25 -16.73
CA ASP A 206 -5.61 3.26 -17.78
C ASP A 206 -5.24 2.32 -18.92
N THR A 207 -6.23 1.94 -19.75
CA THR A 207 -6.02 1.03 -20.88
C THR A 207 -5.78 1.75 -22.23
N THR A 208 -5.41 3.03 -22.24
CA THR A 208 -5.15 3.75 -23.52
C THR A 208 -3.84 3.29 -24.16
N PRO A 209 -3.66 3.41 -25.49
CA PRO A 209 -2.47 2.86 -26.17
C PRO A 209 -1.12 3.37 -25.66
N ASN A 210 -1.09 4.57 -25.06
CA ASN A 210 0.13 5.22 -24.59
C ASN A 210 0.06 5.63 -23.11
N LEU A 211 -0.89 5.06 -22.34
CA LEU A 211 -1.14 5.42 -20.94
C LEU A 211 -1.31 6.94 -20.76
N GLU A 212 -2.23 7.53 -21.54
CA GLU A 212 -2.44 8.99 -21.60
C GLU A 212 -2.73 9.61 -20.23
N GLY A 213 -3.38 8.87 -19.34
CA GLY A 213 -3.64 9.27 -17.96
C GLY A 213 -2.36 9.37 -17.15
N GLU A 214 -1.58 8.30 -17.12
CA GLU A 214 -0.28 8.27 -16.42
C GLU A 214 0.70 9.29 -16.99
N HIS A 215 0.81 9.34 -18.33
CA HIS A 215 1.65 10.31 -19.01
C HIS A 215 1.30 11.74 -18.60
N TRP A 216 0.01 12.12 -18.62
CA TRP A 216 -0.39 13.46 -18.18
C TRP A 216 -0.07 13.66 -16.69
N LEU A 217 -0.39 12.70 -15.83
CA LEU A 217 -0.22 12.79 -14.38
C LEU A 217 1.22 13.12 -13.99
N MET A 218 2.16 12.32 -14.48
CA MET A 218 3.57 12.40 -14.11
C MET A 218 4.26 13.63 -14.70
N HIS A 219 3.93 14.01 -15.94
CA HIS A 219 4.42 15.27 -16.54
C HIS A 219 3.84 16.53 -15.90
N ASN A 220 2.84 16.39 -15.01
CA ASN A 220 2.31 17.48 -14.20
C ASN A 220 2.74 17.38 -12.72
N GLY A 221 3.70 16.51 -12.39
CA GLY A 221 4.31 16.47 -11.07
C GLY A 221 3.47 15.77 -10.00
N PHE A 222 2.46 14.99 -10.39
CA PHE A 222 1.62 14.24 -9.46
C PHE A 222 2.09 12.79 -9.34
N ALA A 223 1.93 12.20 -8.15
CA ALA A 223 2.23 10.80 -7.89
C ALA A 223 0.98 9.92 -8.07
N GLN A 224 1.18 8.60 -8.07
CA GLN A 224 0.09 7.62 -7.95
C GLN A 224 0.45 6.37 -7.17
N ALA A 225 -0.57 5.62 -6.77
CA ALA A 225 -0.41 4.29 -6.23
C ALA A 225 -1.09 3.24 -7.10
N GLU A 226 -0.44 2.10 -7.25
CA GLU A 226 -0.96 0.97 -8.01
C GLU A 226 -0.92 -0.30 -7.15
N GLY A 227 -1.68 -1.32 -7.54
CA GLY A 227 -1.75 -2.59 -6.84
C GLY A 227 -2.28 -2.46 -5.41
N VAL A 228 -3.20 -1.54 -5.14
CA VAL A 228 -3.75 -1.33 -3.79
C VAL A 228 -4.71 -2.47 -3.42
N ALA A 229 -4.60 -3.01 -2.20
CA ALA A 229 -5.39 -4.16 -1.75
C ALA A 229 -6.54 -3.76 -0.82
N ASN A 230 -7.53 -4.65 -0.65
CA ASN A 230 -8.53 -4.63 0.43
C ASN A 230 -9.36 -3.34 0.54
N LEU A 231 -9.55 -2.60 -0.55
CA LEU A 231 -10.38 -1.39 -0.54
C LEU A 231 -11.86 -1.68 -0.22
N ASP A 232 -12.30 -2.94 -0.33
CA ASP A 232 -13.61 -3.39 0.12
C ASP A 232 -13.77 -3.43 1.65
N GLN A 233 -12.68 -3.35 2.39
CA GLN A 233 -12.64 -3.40 3.85
C GLN A 233 -12.45 -2.03 4.51
N VAL A 234 -12.51 -0.93 3.74
CA VAL A 234 -12.24 0.44 4.20
C VAL A 234 -13.49 1.31 4.00
N PRO A 235 -13.80 2.25 4.92
CA PRO A 235 -14.91 3.17 4.70
C PRO A 235 -14.62 4.13 3.54
N GLU A 236 -15.68 4.56 2.86
CA GLU A 236 -15.62 5.55 1.77
C GLU A 236 -15.04 6.91 2.22
N THR A 237 -15.32 7.32 3.46
CA THR A 237 -14.75 8.52 4.09
C THR A 237 -14.48 8.32 5.58
N GLY A 238 -13.71 9.24 6.17
CA GLY A 238 -13.45 9.28 7.62
C GLY A 238 -12.27 8.43 8.08
N ALA A 239 -11.64 7.67 7.18
CA ALA A 239 -10.37 7.02 7.44
C ALA A 239 -9.19 7.97 7.15
N LEU A 240 -8.04 7.66 7.73
CA LEU A 240 -6.74 8.14 7.30
C LEU A 240 -6.01 7.00 6.57
N VAL A 241 -4.99 7.33 5.76
CA VAL A 241 -4.01 6.38 5.26
C VAL A 241 -2.64 6.74 5.80
N ALA A 242 -1.96 5.77 6.40
CA ALA A 242 -0.54 5.83 6.69
C ALA A 242 0.24 5.21 5.53
N ILE A 243 1.29 5.91 5.09
CA ILE A 243 2.02 5.63 3.86
C ILE A 243 3.50 5.49 4.19
N GLY A 244 4.06 4.31 3.94
CA GLY A 244 5.49 4.06 4.07
C GLY A 244 6.06 3.44 2.80
N TYR A 245 7.26 3.83 2.40
CA TYR A 245 7.96 3.29 1.24
C TYR A 245 9.48 3.36 1.46
N PRO A 246 10.28 2.45 0.86
CA PRO A 246 11.73 2.54 0.88
C PRO A 246 12.20 3.83 0.21
N LYS A 247 13.25 4.40 0.78
CA LYS A 247 13.89 5.62 0.27
C LYS A 247 15.05 5.27 -0.67
N PHE A 248 14.75 4.67 -1.83
CA PHE A 248 15.77 4.30 -2.82
C PHE A 248 16.32 5.55 -3.51
N GLY A 249 17.65 5.74 -3.46
CA GLY A 249 18.29 6.93 -4.02
C GLY A 249 18.08 7.05 -5.53
N GLY A 250 17.40 8.11 -5.99
CA GLY A 250 17.06 8.31 -7.40
C GLY A 250 16.10 7.27 -7.98
N GLY A 251 15.33 6.57 -7.14
CA GLY A 251 14.38 5.54 -7.58
C GLY A 251 13.18 6.11 -8.33
N LEU A 252 12.69 5.36 -9.32
CA LEU A 252 11.61 5.78 -10.23
C LEU A 252 10.28 5.08 -9.93
N GLY A 253 10.25 4.26 -8.89
CA GLY A 253 9.08 3.66 -8.27
C GLY A 253 9.37 3.40 -6.80
N GLY A 254 8.43 2.79 -6.09
CA GLY A 254 8.63 2.43 -4.70
C GLY A 254 7.63 1.42 -4.20
N TYR A 255 8.12 0.32 -3.61
CA TYR A 255 7.27 -0.61 -2.87
C TYR A 255 6.58 0.12 -1.72
N ALA A 256 5.26 0.14 -1.69
CA ALA A 256 4.53 0.92 -0.70
C ALA A 256 3.83 0.01 0.31
N ARG A 257 3.81 0.46 1.57
CA ARG A 257 2.97 -0.08 2.63
C ARG A 257 1.93 0.95 3.00
N TYR A 258 0.69 0.67 2.61
CA TYR A 258 -0.48 1.48 2.90
C TYR A 258 -1.28 0.82 4.01
N ILE A 259 -1.54 1.56 5.09
CA ILE A 259 -2.40 1.11 6.18
C ILE A 259 -3.54 2.11 6.34
N ALA A 260 -4.78 1.66 6.16
CA ALA A 260 -5.93 2.47 6.50
C ALA A 260 -6.10 2.51 8.03
N ILE A 261 -6.35 3.69 8.57
CA ILE A 261 -6.68 3.93 9.96
C ILE A 261 -8.14 4.36 10.00
N CYS A 262 -9.01 3.40 10.31
CA CYS A 262 -10.46 3.53 10.27
C CYS A 262 -11.04 3.83 11.67
N PRO A 263 -12.29 4.32 11.75
CA PRO A 263 -13.00 4.51 13.00
C PRO A 263 -13.00 3.27 13.91
N PRO A 264 -13.04 3.43 15.24
CA PRO A 264 -12.91 2.33 16.21
C PRO A 264 -14.03 1.28 16.12
N ASP A 265 -15.21 1.68 15.65
CA ASP A 265 -16.38 0.85 15.44
C ASP A 265 -16.44 0.20 14.04
N TRP A 266 -15.42 0.44 13.20
CA TRP A 266 -15.36 -0.16 11.87
C TRP A 266 -15.22 -1.71 11.98
N PRO A 267 -15.94 -2.49 11.14
CA PRO A 267 -15.99 -3.95 11.30
C PRO A 267 -14.73 -4.69 10.85
N HIS A 268 -13.87 -4.05 10.05
CA HIS A 268 -12.65 -4.67 9.52
C HIS A 268 -11.39 -4.14 10.21
N GLY A 269 -10.30 -4.91 10.12
CA GLY A 269 -8.99 -4.53 10.65
C GLY A 269 -8.76 -4.95 12.10
N VAL A 270 -7.56 -4.62 12.58
CA VAL A 270 -7.10 -4.92 13.95
C VAL A 270 -6.96 -3.63 14.77
N THR A 271 -7.15 -3.73 16.08
CA THR A 271 -6.96 -2.59 17.00
C THR A 271 -5.66 -2.76 17.77
N ILE A 272 -4.97 -1.67 18.11
CA ILE A 272 -3.76 -1.71 18.93
C ILE A 272 -4.05 -2.44 20.26
N GLY A 273 -3.17 -3.36 20.64
CA GLY A 273 -3.35 -4.22 21.82
C GLY A 273 -4.40 -5.33 21.69
N SER A 274 -5.08 -5.48 20.54
CA SER A 274 -6.01 -6.61 20.32
C SER A 274 -5.29 -7.93 19.96
N VAL A 275 -4.03 -7.83 19.54
CA VAL A 275 -3.10 -8.95 19.34
C VAL A 275 -1.80 -8.67 20.10
N PRO A 276 -1.01 -9.69 20.48
CA PRO A 276 0.31 -9.46 21.08
C PRO A 276 1.25 -8.76 20.09
N GLU A 277 1.59 -7.49 20.37
CA GLU A 277 2.49 -6.68 19.54
C GLU A 277 3.94 -6.73 20.05
N ALA A 278 4.13 -6.81 21.37
CA ALA A 278 5.42 -6.98 22.02
C ALA A 278 5.26 -7.64 23.41
N PRO A 279 5.77 -8.87 23.63
CA PRO A 279 6.37 -9.74 22.63
C PRO A 279 5.32 -10.24 21.61
N LEU A 280 5.74 -10.39 20.35
CA LEU A 280 4.93 -11.00 19.31
C LEU A 280 4.63 -12.47 19.64
N ALA A 281 3.54 -13.00 19.07
CA ALA A 281 3.18 -14.40 19.23
C ALA A 281 4.30 -15.35 18.74
N LYS A 282 4.55 -16.40 19.51
CA LYS A 282 5.42 -17.51 19.10
C LYS A 282 4.60 -18.53 18.32
N PHE A 283 5.12 -18.98 17.18
CA PHE A 283 4.47 -20.00 16.34
C PHE A 283 5.00 -21.40 16.64
N ASP A 284 4.12 -22.40 16.60
CA ASP A 284 4.48 -23.81 16.84
C ASP A 284 5.32 -24.40 15.69
N LYS A 285 5.09 -23.94 14.46
CA LYS A 285 5.84 -24.34 13.27
C LYS A 285 6.99 -23.36 13.00
N PRO A 286 8.26 -23.81 13.04
CA PRO A 286 9.40 -22.97 12.70
C PRO A 286 9.35 -22.50 11.24
N LEU A 287 9.78 -21.26 11.03
CA LEU A 287 9.97 -20.71 9.69
C LEU A 287 11.22 -21.36 9.10
N HIS A 288 11.14 -21.83 7.86
CA HIS A 288 12.27 -22.41 7.14
C HIS A 288 12.19 -22.01 5.67
N TYR A 289 13.32 -22.07 4.96
CA TYR A 289 13.35 -21.84 3.53
C TYR A 289 12.86 -23.10 2.79
N ASP A 290 11.88 -22.93 1.91
CA ASP A 290 11.37 -24.00 1.04
C ASP A 290 11.79 -23.72 -0.40
N GLU A 291 12.59 -24.62 -0.96
CA GLU A 291 13.18 -24.47 -2.31
C GLU A 291 12.11 -24.48 -3.41
N ALA A 292 11.00 -25.21 -3.23
CA ALA A 292 9.93 -25.30 -4.23
C ALA A 292 9.05 -24.03 -4.24
N ALA A 293 8.82 -23.44 -3.07
CA ALA A 293 8.14 -22.17 -2.92
C ALA A 293 9.05 -20.98 -3.32
N GLY A 294 10.37 -21.15 -3.22
CA GLY A 294 11.34 -20.09 -3.47
C GLY A 294 11.32 -19.00 -2.40
N MET A 295 10.83 -19.32 -1.20
CA MET A 295 10.69 -18.37 -0.09
C MET A 295 10.58 -19.12 1.25
N ARG A 296 10.57 -18.36 2.36
CA ARG A 296 10.37 -18.94 3.68
C ARG A 296 8.90 -19.20 3.98
N ILE A 297 8.59 -20.37 4.54
CA ILE A 297 7.22 -20.79 4.91
C ILE A 297 7.17 -21.40 6.33
N ARG A 298 5.96 -21.50 6.89
CA ARG A 298 5.66 -22.18 8.16
C ARG A 298 4.63 -23.28 7.95
#